data_AF-A0A382TRJ6-F1
#
_entry.id   AF-A0A382TRJ6-F1
#
_cell.length_a   1.000
_cell.length_b   1.000
_cell.length_c   1.000
_cell.angle_alpha   90.00
_cell.angle_beta   90.00
_cell.angle_gamma   90.00
#
_symmetry.space_group_name_H-M   'P 1'
#
loop_
_entity.id
_entity.type
_entity.pdbx_description
1 polymer ?
#
loop_
_entity_poly.entity_id
_entity_poly.type
_entity_poly.pdbx_seq_one_letter_code
_entity_poly.pdbx_strand_id
1 'polypeptide(L)'
;MEMGHTGRRGLVFERAEQEIADVIGSAKALVPPSMYREDLAALPELSEPEVQRHYLHLSQETLGMMGISLFGTCTMKYNPRLNEMIAARPEIAETHPLQSDQTLQGTLELIHKFDLI
;
A
#
# COMPACT_ATOMS: atom_id res chain seq x y z
N MET A 1 -14.24 8.75 9.93
CA MET A 1 -13.88 9.97 10.67
C MET A 1 -14.35 9.94 12.12
N GLU A 2 -15.45 9.23 12.43
CA GLU A 2 -16.07 9.22 13.77
C GLU A 2 -15.22 8.57 14.88
N MET A 3 -14.36 7.60 14.55
CA MET A 3 -13.46 6.95 15.53
C MET A 3 -12.20 7.75 15.85
N GLY A 4 -11.88 8.77 15.04
CA GLY A 4 -10.62 9.50 15.14
C GLY A 4 -10.57 10.44 16.35
N HIS A 5 -9.40 10.59 16.94
CA HIS A 5 -9.17 11.57 18.01
C HIS A 5 -7.92 12.39 17.72
N THR A 6 -8.04 13.72 17.82
CA THR A 6 -6.95 14.66 17.52
C THR A 6 -5.69 14.35 18.31
N GLY A 7 -4.56 14.31 17.61
CA GLY A 7 -3.23 14.00 18.12
C GLY A 7 -2.88 12.51 18.15
N ARG A 8 -3.82 11.60 17.84
CA ARG A 8 -3.57 10.16 17.88
C ARG A 8 -2.75 9.69 16.68
N ARG A 9 -1.80 8.78 16.92
CA ARG A 9 -0.88 8.27 15.91
C ARG A 9 -0.93 6.76 15.81
N GLY A 10 -1.03 6.25 14.58
CA GLY A 10 -1.01 4.82 14.28
C GLY A 10 0.41 4.31 14.04
N LEU A 11 1.18 5.08 13.29
CA LEU A 11 2.56 4.78 12.96
C LEU A 11 3.42 6.02 13.26
N VAL A 12 4.60 5.80 13.82
CA VAL A 12 5.64 6.82 13.94
C VAL A 12 6.75 6.41 13.00
N PHE A 13 6.92 7.15 11.92
CA PHE A 13 8.04 6.95 11.01
C PHE A 13 9.35 7.31 11.73
N GLU A 14 10.40 6.54 11.44
CA GLU A 14 11.74 6.87 11.88
C GLU A 14 12.14 8.22 11.32
N ARG A 15 12.85 9.00 12.14
CA ARG A 15 13.40 10.27 11.69
C ARG A 15 14.61 9.97 10.80
N ALA A 16 14.87 10.88 9.86
CA ALA A 16 16.12 10.85 9.12
C ALA A 16 17.31 10.83 10.09
N GLU A 17 18.35 10.10 9.72
CA GLU A 17 19.62 10.07 10.44
C GLU A 17 20.19 11.49 10.58
N GLN A 18 20.87 11.76 11.70
CA GLN A 18 21.34 13.10 12.03
C GLN A 18 22.27 13.66 10.93
N GLU A 19 23.14 12.82 10.37
CA GLU A 19 24.06 13.20 9.28
C GLU A 19 23.30 13.71 8.04
N ILE A 20 22.17 13.10 7.72
CA ILE A 20 21.31 13.50 6.60
C ILE A 20 20.57 14.78 6.94
N ALA A 21 20.04 14.89 8.16
CA ALA A 21 19.29 16.05 8.63
C ALA A 21 20.17 17.32 8.66
N ASP A 22 21.44 17.19 9.03
CA ASP A 22 22.40 18.30 9.11
C ASP A 22 22.74 18.86 7.70
N VAL A 23 22.77 17.99 6.68
CA VAL A 23 23.05 18.39 5.29
C VAL A 23 21.82 18.99 4.59
N ILE A 24 20.66 18.34 4.73
CA ILE A 24 19.46 18.72 3.99
C ILE A 24 18.67 19.82 4.71
N GLY A 25 18.73 19.86 6.04
CA GLY A 25 17.92 20.77 6.85
C GLY A 25 16.44 20.36 6.92
N SER A 26 15.58 21.33 7.28
CA SER A 26 14.15 21.05 7.47
C SER A 26 13.39 20.98 6.15
N ALA A 27 12.35 20.13 6.07
CA ALA A 27 11.50 20.03 4.88
C ALA A 27 10.85 21.37 4.47
N LYS A 28 10.57 22.27 5.42
CA LYS A 28 10.08 23.63 5.13
C LYS A 28 11.10 24.44 4.33
N ALA A 29 12.40 24.30 4.61
CA ALA A 29 13.42 25.01 3.85
C ALA A 29 13.52 24.54 2.39
N LEU A 30 13.01 23.35 2.06
CA LEU A 30 13.10 22.75 0.71
C LEU A 30 11.94 23.15 -0.21
N VAL A 31 10.84 23.66 0.33
CA VAL A 31 9.62 23.95 -0.44
C VAL A 31 9.33 25.44 -0.34
N PRO A 32 9.05 26.14 -1.45
CA PRO A 32 8.68 27.55 -1.41
C PRO A 32 7.44 27.78 -0.51
N PRO A 33 7.40 28.84 0.31
CA PRO A 33 6.28 29.09 1.21
C PRO A 33 4.91 29.15 0.53
N SER A 34 4.85 29.60 -0.73
CA SER A 34 3.62 29.65 -1.53
C SER A 34 3.03 28.27 -1.87
N MET A 35 3.77 27.19 -1.65
CA MET A 35 3.34 25.82 -1.87
C MET A 35 3.01 25.09 -0.57
N TYR A 36 3.09 25.76 0.58
CA TYR A 36 2.71 25.14 1.83
C TYR A 36 1.21 24.85 1.87
N ARG A 37 0.91 23.69 2.45
CA ARG A 37 -0.45 23.35 2.80
C ARG A 37 -0.82 24.13 4.06
N GLU A 38 -1.83 24.99 3.96
CA GLU A 38 -2.30 25.81 5.09
C GLU A 38 -3.08 24.99 6.14
N ASP A 39 -3.97 24.11 5.67
CA ASP A 39 -4.81 23.27 6.53
C ASP A 39 -4.32 21.83 6.57
N LEU A 40 -4.41 21.15 7.70
CA LEU A 40 -4.09 19.72 7.78
C LEU A 40 -4.99 18.87 6.87
N ALA A 41 -4.51 17.69 6.50
CA ALA A 41 -5.35 16.70 5.85
C ALA A 41 -6.42 16.20 6.81
N ALA A 42 -7.66 16.14 6.35
CA ALA A 42 -8.79 15.56 7.08
C ALA A 42 -8.71 14.02 7.08
N LEU A 43 -7.58 13.48 7.53
CA LEU A 43 -7.34 12.05 7.68
C LEU A 43 -7.73 11.61 9.10
N PRO A 44 -8.22 10.37 9.29
CA PRO A 44 -8.53 9.87 10.62
C PRO A 44 -7.25 9.67 11.43
N GLU A 45 -7.27 10.16 12.67
CA GLU A 45 -6.19 10.01 13.63
C GLU A 45 -6.51 8.82 14.56
N LEU A 46 -5.91 7.66 14.26
CA LEU A 46 -6.19 6.37 14.90
C LEU A 46 -4.90 5.66 15.29
N SER A 47 -4.93 4.84 16.34
CA SER A 47 -3.84 3.92 16.68
C SER A 47 -3.87 2.66 15.81
N GLU A 48 -2.75 1.96 15.65
CA GLU A 48 -2.69 0.73 14.83
C GLU A 48 -3.72 -0.35 15.25
N PRO A 49 -3.94 -0.65 16.55
CA PRO A 49 -4.97 -1.60 16.96
C PRO A 49 -6.39 -1.16 16.62
N GLU A 50 -6.66 0.15 16.60
CA GLU A 50 -7.98 0.68 16.22
C GLU A 50 -8.22 0.54 14.73
N VAL A 51 -7.19 0.80 13.91
CA VAL A 51 -7.22 0.55 12.46
C VAL A 51 -7.47 -0.94 12.19
N GLN A 52 -6.75 -1.84 12.86
CA GLN A 52 -6.96 -3.28 12.72
C GLN A 52 -8.38 -3.70 13.08
N ARG A 53 -8.90 -3.28 14.25
CA ARG A 53 -10.26 -3.62 14.68
C ARG A 53 -11.32 -3.09 13.73
N HIS A 54 -11.13 -1.87 13.22
CA HIS A 54 -12.05 -1.27 12.26
C HIS A 54 -12.16 -2.11 10.98
N TYR A 55 -11.03 -2.44 10.36
CA TYR A 55 -11.05 -3.26 9.13
C TYR A 55 -11.47 -4.71 9.37
N LEU A 56 -11.16 -5.29 10.54
CA LEU A 56 -11.66 -6.61 10.92
C LEU A 56 -13.19 -6.62 11.08
N HIS A 57 -13.77 -5.56 11.66
CA HIS A 57 -15.22 -5.40 11.75
C HIS A 57 -15.85 -5.28 10.35
N LEU A 58 -15.34 -4.39 9.49
CA LEU A 58 -15.83 -4.24 8.12
C LEU A 58 -15.72 -5.54 7.29
N SER A 59 -14.69 -6.34 7.54
CA SER A 59 -14.55 -7.64 6.86
C SER A 59 -15.68 -8.63 7.20
N GLN A 60 -16.24 -8.55 8.42
CA GLN A 60 -17.36 -9.40 8.84
C GLN A 60 -18.70 -8.94 8.23
N GLU A 61 -18.80 -7.67 7.85
CA GLU A 61 -19.93 -7.11 7.11
C GLU A 61 -19.84 -7.40 5.60
N THR A 62 -18.76 -8.03 5.15
CA THR A 62 -18.50 -8.38 3.76
C THR A 62 -18.54 -9.90 3.56
N LEU A 63 -19.46 -10.40 2.73
CA LEU A 63 -19.57 -11.85 2.47
C LEU A 63 -18.37 -12.43 1.70
N GLY A 64 -17.84 -11.69 0.73
CA GLY A 64 -16.73 -12.13 -0.11
C GLY A 64 -16.99 -13.49 -0.79
N MET A 65 -15.96 -14.35 -0.84
CA MET A 65 -16.02 -15.72 -1.39
C MET A 65 -16.20 -16.79 -0.29
N MET A 66 -16.91 -16.46 0.81
CA MET A 66 -17.15 -17.40 1.92
C MET A 66 -18.21 -18.48 1.60
N GLY A 67 -18.80 -18.45 0.39
CA GLY A 67 -19.80 -19.40 -0.10
C GLY A 67 -19.90 -19.39 -1.63
N ILE A 68 -20.98 -19.96 -2.17
CA ILE A 68 -21.21 -19.99 -3.62
C ILE A 68 -21.73 -18.62 -4.09
N SER A 69 -20.95 -17.93 -4.92
CA SER A 69 -21.35 -16.67 -5.55
C SER A 69 -21.81 -16.90 -6.99
N LEU A 70 -23.11 -16.74 -7.26
CA LEU A 70 -23.71 -16.91 -8.59
C LEU A 70 -23.97 -15.56 -9.28
N PHE A 71 -22.92 -14.74 -9.37
CA PHE A 71 -22.98 -13.51 -10.15
C PHE A 71 -22.65 -13.84 -11.61
N GLY A 72 -23.66 -13.72 -12.49
CA GLY A 72 -23.48 -13.85 -13.93
C GLY A 72 -22.44 -12.86 -14.44
N THR A 73 -21.76 -13.20 -15.54
CA THR A 73 -20.69 -12.42 -16.22
C THR A 73 -19.41 -12.12 -15.41
N CYS A 74 -19.42 -12.27 -14.08
CA CYS A 74 -18.25 -11.97 -13.23
C CYS A 74 -17.21 -13.10 -13.17
N THR A 75 -17.59 -14.34 -13.54
CA THR A 75 -16.69 -15.52 -13.45
C THR A 75 -16.06 -15.64 -12.06
N MET A 76 -16.91 -15.67 -11.02
CA MET A 76 -16.51 -15.77 -9.60
C MET A 76 -15.95 -17.17 -9.28
N LYS A 77 -14.74 -17.44 -9.76
CA LYS A 77 -13.97 -18.67 -9.53
C LYS A 77 -13.13 -18.52 -8.27
N TYR A 78 -12.65 -19.65 -7.77
CA TYR A 78 -11.69 -19.68 -6.68
C TYR A 78 -10.45 -18.82 -7.00
N ASN A 79 -10.05 -17.96 -6.07
CA ASN A 79 -8.79 -17.22 -6.09
C ASN A 79 -7.74 -18.01 -5.28
N PRO A 80 -6.76 -18.67 -5.92
CA PRO A 80 -5.75 -19.44 -5.20
C PRO A 80 -4.89 -18.55 -4.31
N ARG A 81 -4.73 -18.92 -3.04
CA ARG A 81 -3.83 -18.21 -2.10
C ARG A 81 -2.38 -18.17 -2.59
N LEU A 82 -1.98 -19.17 -3.37
CA LEU A 82 -0.67 -19.20 -4.02
C LEU A 82 -0.44 -17.99 -4.92
N ASN A 83 -1.46 -17.52 -5.63
CA ASN A 83 -1.33 -16.38 -6.54
C ASN A 83 -1.01 -15.09 -5.76
N GLU A 84 -1.69 -14.88 -4.62
CA GLU A 84 -1.40 -13.74 -3.72
C GLU A 84 0.03 -13.82 -3.18
N MET A 85 0.48 -15.01 -2.77
CA MET A 85 1.84 -15.21 -2.28
C MET A 85 2.90 -14.92 -3.35
N ILE A 86 2.66 -15.33 -4.60
CA ILE A 86 3.56 -15.07 -5.71
C ILE A 86 3.58 -13.56 -6.02
N ALA A 87 2.42 -12.91 -6.09
CA ALA A 87 2.33 -11.48 -6.38
C ALA A 87 2.97 -10.60 -5.29
N ALA A 88 2.91 -11.03 -4.03
CA ALA A 88 3.51 -10.32 -2.90
C ALA A 88 5.03 -10.51 -2.76
N ARG A 89 5.66 -11.30 -3.64
CA ARG A 89 7.11 -11.47 -3.62
C ARG A 89 7.83 -10.15 -3.91
N PRO A 90 8.91 -9.80 -3.20
CA PRO A 90 9.65 -8.55 -3.43
C PRO A 90 10.13 -8.40 -4.87
N GLU A 91 10.53 -9.51 -5.52
CA GLU A 91 10.97 -9.51 -6.92
C GLU A 91 9.87 -9.09 -7.91
N ILE A 92 8.61 -9.06 -7.47
CA ILE A 92 7.46 -8.58 -8.25
C ILE A 92 6.90 -7.29 -7.65
N ALA A 93 6.52 -7.28 -6.37
CA ALA A 93 5.82 -6.19 -5.71
C ALA A 93 6.66 -4.91 -5.56
N GLU A 94 7.99 -5.03 -5.42
CA GLU A 94 8.89 -3.89 -5.21
C GLU A 94 9.63 -3.48 -6.49
N THR A 95 9.17 -3.95 -7.64
CA THR A 95 9.78 -3.61 -8.94
C THR A 95 9.35 -2.23 -9.41
N HIS A 96 10.33 -1.38 -9.74
CA HIS A 96 10.05 -0.12 -10.43
C HIS A 96 9.96 -0.36 -11.96
N PRO A 97 8.90 0.10 -12.66
CA PRO A 97 8.73 -0.15 -14.09
C PRO A 97 9.87 0.37 -14.99
N LEU A 98 10.62 1.38 -14.54
CA LEU A 98 11.76 1.96 -15.26
C LEU A 98 13.14 1.52 -14.71
N GLN A 99 13.21 0.44 -13.93
CA GLN A 99 14.52 -0.10 -13.53
C GLN A 99 15.22 -0.76 -14.72
N SER A 100 16.54 -0.94 -14.64
CA SER A 100 17.31 -1.55 -15.72
C SER A 100 16.75 -2.93 -16.11
N ASP A 101 16.58 -3.18 -17.41
CA ASP A 101 16.11 -4.47 -17.92
C ASP A 101 16.98 -5.65 -17.45
N GLN A 102 18.26 -5.40 -17.16
CA GLN A 102 19.19 -6.41 -16.65
C GLN A 102 18.76 -6.96 -15.29
N THR A 103 18.05 -6.18 -14.47
CA THR A 103 17.53 -6.61 -13.15
C THR A 103 16.11 -7.15 -13.23
N LEU A 104 15.50 -7.17 -14.43
CA LEU A 104 14.10 -7.55 -14.67
C LEU A 104 13.92 -8.88 -15.41
N GLN A 105 15.01 -9.58 -15.72
CA GLN A 105 14.94 -10.73 -16.63
C GLN A 105 13.95 -11.82 -16.20
N GLY A 106 13.79 -12.06 -14.89
CA GLY A 106 12.78 -13.00 -14.38
C GLY A 106 11.35 -12.56 -14.69
N THR A 107 11.01 -11.30 -14.44
CA THR A 107 9.67 -10.75 -14.72
C THR A 107 9.40 -10.69 -16.23
N LEU A 108 10.40 -10.32 -17.03
CA LEU A 108 10.29 -10.32 -18.49
C LEU A 108 10.10 -11.73 -19.06
N GLU A 109 10.77 -12.73 -18.49
CA GLU A 109 10.56 -14.14 -18.86
C GLU A 109 9.14 -14.61 -18.55
N LEU A 110 8.58 -14.22 -17.40
CA LEU A 110 7.19 -14.53 -17.03
C LEU A 110 6.19 -13.95 -18.05
N ILE A 111 6.35 -12.68 -18.43
CA ILE A 111 5.50 -12.02 -19.42
C ILE A 111 5.63 -12.72 -20.79
N HIS A 112 6.85 -12.93 -21.26
CA HIS A 112 7.09 -13.58 -22.54
C HIS A 112 6.50 -15.00 -22.60
N LYS A 113 6.66 -15.80 -21.54
CA LYS A 113 6.08 -17.14 -21.48
C LYS A 113 4.56 -17.11 -21.40
N PHE A 114 3.98 -16.10 -20.73
CA PHE A 114 2.55 -15.93 -20.64
C PHE A 114 1.93 -15.60 -22.01
N ASP A 115 2.57 -14.75 -22.81
CA ASP A 115 2.09 -14.35 -24.15
C ASP A 115 2.15 -15.47 -25.20
N LEU A 116 2.94 -16.53 -24.96
CA LEU A 116 3.07 -17.68 -25.87
C LEU A 116 1.98 -18.75 -25.68
N ILE A 117 1.13 -18.60 -24.67
CA ILE A 117 0.04 -19.54 -24.34
C ILE A 117 -1.29 -18.98 -24.88
#